data_AF-A0A7K9BJR0-F1
#
_entry.id   AF-A0A7K9BJR0-F1
#
_cell.length_a   1.000
_cell.length_b   1.000
_cell.length_c   1.000
_cell.angle_alpha   90.00
_cell.angle_beta   90.00
_cell.angle_gamma   90.00
#
_symmetry.space_group_name_H-M   'P 1'
#
loop_
_entity.id
_entity.type
_entity.pdbx_description
1 polymer ?
#
loop_
_entity_poly.entity_id
_entity_poly.type
_entity_poly.pdbx_seq_one_letter_code
_entity_poly.pdbx_strand_id
1 'polypeptide(L)'
;TGTYGPEHWVTSSEKCGGSQQSPIDIIDHQAHVGDEYQELQLDGFDNESSNKTWMKNTGKTVAILLKDDYFVSGAGLPGRFKAEKVEFHWGQSNGSAGSEHSINGKRFPVEMQIYFYNPDDFDSFGTAVLENRVVGAMAVFFQVSQRDNPALDPIIHGLKGVVHHEKETFLDPFVLRDLLPTSLGSYYRYAGSLTTPPCSEIVEWIVFRRPVPISYHQV
;
A
#
# COMPACT_ATOMS: atom_id res chain seq x y z
N THR A 1 5.48 1.11 -22.93
CA THR A 1 4.06 0.89 -23.25
C THR A 1 3.93 -0.38 -24.05
N GLY A 2 2.96 -1.23 -23.73
CA GLY A 2 2.71 -2.51 -24.40
C GLY A 2 1.22 -2.62 -24.75
N THR A 3 0.85 -3.59 -25.59
CA THR A 3 -0.53 -3.78 -26.09
C THR A 3 -1.58 -3.98 -24.98
N TYR A 4 -1.16 -4.39 -23.77
CA TYR A 4 -2.00 -4.56 -22.59
C TYR A 4 -1.62 -3.59 -21.45
N GLY A 5 -1.05 -2.43 -21.80
CA GLY A 5 -0.65 -1.40 -20.85
C GLY A 5 -1.83 -0.60 -20.27
N PRO A 6 -1.58 0.30 -19.30
CA PRO A 6 -2.62 1.03 -18.57
C PRO A 6 -3.64 1.77 -19.46
N GLU A 7 -3.18 2.39 -20.55
CA GLU A 7 -4.04 3.10 -21.51
C GLU A 7 -5.07 2.19 -22.22
N HIS A 8 -4.87 0.87 -22.16
CA HIS A 8 -5.75 -0.12 -22.79
C HIS A 8 -6.58 -0.91 -21.78
N TRP A 9 -6.38 -0.74 -20.45
CA TRP A 9 -7.10 -1.54 -19.45
C TRP A 9 -8.62 -1.37 -19.53
N VAL A 10 -9.10 -0.17 -19.87
CA VAL A 10 -10.53 0.12 -20.06
C VAL A 10 -11.20 -0.83 -21.06
N THR A 11 -10.46 -1.36 -22.04
CA THR A 11 -11.00 -2.29 -23.05
C THR A 11 -11.40 -3.66 -22.47
N SER A 12 -10.78 -4.08 -21.38
CA SER A 12 -11.04 -5.37 -20.72
C SER A 12 -11.61 -5.21 -19.31
N SER A 13 -11.60 -3.99 -18.76
CA SER A 13 -12.12 -3.64 -17.45
C SER A 13 -12.64 -2.21 -17.51
N GLU A 14 -13.92 -2.04 -17.85
CA GLU A 14 -14.54 -0.72 -18.11
C GLU A 14 -14.33 0.29 -16.97
N LYS A 15 -14.32 -0.19 -15.72
CA LYS A 15 -14.08 0.64 -14.53
C LYS A 15 -12.73 1.37 -14.54
N CYS A 16 -11.73 0.88 -15.27
CA CYS A 16 -10.43 1.56 -15.40
C CYS A 16 -10.49 2.87 -16.19
N GLY A 17 -11.61 3.15 -16.88
CA GLY A 17 -11.89 4.44 -17.51
C GLY A 17 -12.74 5.39 -16.65
N GLY A 18 -12.87 5.09 -15.35
CA GLY A 18 -13.68 5.85 -14.41
C GLY A 18 -13.14 7.26 -14.13
N SER A 19 -13.88 8.02 -13.32
CA SER A 19 -13.57 9.43 -13.01
C SER A 19 -12.97 9.65 -11.62
N GLN A 20 -12.96 8.63 -10.78
CA GLN A 20 -12.42 8.59 -9.43
C GLN A 20 -11.32 7.52 -9.34
N GLN A 21 -10.42 7.54 -10.32
CA GLN A 21 -9.31 6.61 -10.42
C GLN A 21 -8.14 7.02 -9.53
N SER A 22 -7.39 6.02 -9.09
CA SER A 22 -6.11 6.14 -8.39
C SER A 22 -4.97 5.62 -9.29
N PRO A 23 -3.72 6.07 -9.09
CA PRO A 23 -3.27 7.06 -8.11
C PRO A 23 -3.52 8.51 -8.54
N ILE A 24 -3.25 9.47 -7.64
CA ILE A 24 -3.29 10.91 -7.91
C ILE A 24 -2.03 11.63 -7.42
N ASP A 25 -1.78 12.82 -7.99
CA ASP A 25 -0.89 13.80 -7.38
C ASP A 25 -1.64 14.63 -6.34
N ILE A 26 -1.15 14.64 -5.11
CA ILE A 26 -1.77 15.38 -4.01
C ILE A 26 -1.15 16.78 -3.95
N ILE A 27 -1.96 17.78 -4.26
CA ILE A 27 -1.58 19.18 -4.16
C ILE A 27 -1.86 19.68 -2.73
N ASP A 28 -0.82 19.74 -1.88
CA ASP A 28 -0.92 20.00 -0.43
C ASP A 28 -1.69 21.30 -0.12
N HIS A 29 -1.50 22.36 -0.91
CA HIS A 29 -2.19 23.64 -0.70
C HIS A 29 -3.66 23.64 -1.12
N GLN A 30 -4.10 22.62 -1.87
CA GLN A 30 -5.51 22.41 -2.23
C GLN A 30 -6.18 21.38 -1.31
N ALA A 31 -5.43 20.70 -0.45
CA ALA A 31 -5.97 19.75 0.49
C ALA A 31 -6.81 20.49 1.55
N HIS A 32 -8.02 20.01 1.76
CA HIS A 32 -8.85 20.47 2.86
C HIS A 32 -8.31 19.90 4.17
N VAL A 33 -8.03 20.77 5.14
CA VAL A 33 -7.77 20.33 6.51
C VAL A 33 -9.09 19.79 7.04
N GLY A 34 -9.16 18.47 7.23
CA GLY A 34 -10.35 17.83 7.76
C GLY A 34 -10.70 18.36 9.14
N ASP A 35 -11.99 18.54 9.41
CA ASP A 35 -12.51 18.72 10.77
C ASP A 35 -12.15 17.50 11.63
N GLU A 36 -12.17 17.63 12.97
CA GLU A 36 -11.72 16.67 13.99
C GLU A 36 -12.08 15.20 13.72
N TYR A 37 -11.38 14.55 12.79
CA TYR A 37 -11.44 13.11 12.64
C TYR A 37 -10.81 12.49 13.86
N GLN A 38 -11.41 11.40 14.35
CA GLN A 38 -10.74 10.53 15.30
C GLN A 38 -9.35 10.19 14.76
N GLU A 39 -8.33 10.29 15.61
CA GLU A 39 -6.97 9.95 15.23
C GLU A 39 -6.89 8.52 14.67
N LEU A 40 -5.92 8.28 13.78
CA LEU A 40 -5.68 6.96 13.21
C LEU A 40 -5.29 5.99 14.34
N GLN A 41 -6.08 4.94 14.54
CA GLN A 41 -5.80 3.90 15.53
C GLN A 41 -5.33 2.65 14.84
N LEU A 42 -4.25 2.06 15.35
CA LEU A 42 -3.67 0.82 14.86
C LEU A 42 -3.70 -0.22 15.97
N ASP A 43 -4.29 -1.39 15.69
CA ASP A 43 -4.28 -2.53 16.60
C ASP A 43 -3.46 -3.68 16.01
N GLY A 44 -2.57 -4.26 16.82
CA GLY A 44 -1.74 -5.40 16.43
C GLY A 44 -0.48 -5.05 15.63
N PHE A 45 -0.33 -3.81 15.15
CA PHE A 45 0.80 -3.36 14.34
C PHE A 45 2.15 -3.42 15.07
N ASP A 46 2.15 -3.33 16.40
CA ASP A 46 3.36 -3.38 17.24
C ASP A 46 3.82 -4.82 17.55
N ASN A 47 3.03 -5.83 17.18
CA ASN A 47 3.39 -7.23 17.38
C ASN A 47 4.31 -7.71 16.25
N GLU A 48 5.20 -8.66 16.59
CA GLU A 48 5.94 -9.40 15.57
C GLU A 48 5.00 -10.27 14.73
N SER A 49 5.21 -10.24 13.42
CA SER A 49 4.45 -11.06 12.47
C SER A 49 4.74 -12.55 12.66
N SER A 50 3.73 -13.38 12.45
CA SER A 50 3.85 -14.83 12.41
C SER A 50 4.74 -15.30 11.26
N ASN A 51 5.49 -16.38 11.50
CA ASN A 51 6.28 -17.09 10.49
C ASN A 51 5.45 -17.75 9.37
N LYS A 52 4.11 -17.70 9.47
CA LYS A 52 3.18 -18.11 8.41
C LYS A 52 3.01 -17.02 7.35
N THR A 53 3.37 -15.77 7.67
CA THR A 53 3.37 -14.65 6.72
C THR A 53 4.35 -14.94 5.59
N TRP A 54 3.93 -14.72 4.35
CA TRP A 54 4.69 -15.11 3.17
C TRP A 54 4.61 -14.05 2.08
N MET A 55 5.61 -14.07 1.21
CA MET A 55 5.82 -13.15 0.11
C MET A 55 5.76 -13.88 -1.22
N LYS A 56 5.19 -13.23 -2.24
CA LYS A 56 5.06 -13.74 -3.61
C LYS A 56 5.52 -12.72 -4.64
N ASN A 57 6.26 -13.17 -5.64
CA ASN A 57 6.42 -12.41 -6.87
C ASN A 57 5.29 -12.76 -7.85
N THR A 58 4.39 -11.81 -8.10
CA THR A 58 3.21 -12.00 -8.98
C THR A 58 3.51 -11.69 -10.45
N GLY A 59 4.77 -11.34 -10.76
CA GLY A 59 5.17 -10.82 -12.07
C GLY A 59 4.71 -9.38 -12.34
N LYS A 60 3.90 -8.79 -11.45
CA LYS A 60 3.44 -7.39 -11.51
C LYS A 60 3.92 -6.57 -10.32
N THR A 61 3.97 -7.20 -9.16
CA THR A 61 4.47 -6.65 -7.90
C THR A 61 5.08 -7.79 -7.08
N VAL A 62 5.64 -7.44 -5.93
CA VAL A 62 5.84 -8.39 -4.84
C VAL A 62 4.73 -8.15 -3.82
N ALA A 63 4.00 -9.21 -3.48
CA ALA A 63 2.91 -9.16 -2.53
C ALA A 63 3.29 -9.90 -1.23
N ILE A 64 2.95 -9.34 -0.07
CA ILE A 64 3.02 -10.01 1.23
C ILE A 64 1.61 -10.32 1.68
N LEU A 65 1.36 -11.58 2.03
CA LEU A 65 0.08 -12.07 2.50
C LEU A 65 0.15 -12.19 4.02
N LEU A 66 -0.49 -11.26 4.72
CA LEU A 66 -0.45 -11.16 6.17
C LEU A 66 -1.23 -12.32 6.80
N LYS A 67 -0.71 -12.88 7.91
CA LYS A 67 -1.34 -13.99 8.63
C LYS A 67 -1.72 -13.69 10.07
N ASP A 68 -1.46 -12.48 10.52
CA ASP A 68 -1.87 -11.97 11.82
C ASP A 68 -2.99 -10.95 11.66
N ASP A 69 -3.66 -10.66 12.77
CA ASP A 69 -4.76 -9.71 12.81
C ASP A 69 -4.23 -8.28 13.06
N TYR A 70 -4.17 -7.48 11.98
CA TYR A 70 -3.85 -6.06 12.02
C TYR A 70 -5.11 -5.25 11.71
N PHE A 71 -5.47 -4.31 12.57
CA PHE A 71 -6.64 -3.47 12.34
C PHE A 71 -6.31 -1.99 12.33
N VAL A 72 -7.06 -1.25 11.51
CA VAL A 72 -7.06 0.21 11.47
C VAL A 72 -8.48 0.74 11.68
N SER A 73 -8.59 1.82 12.43
CA SER A 73 -9.83 2.62 12.52
C SER A 73 -9.50 4.11 12.68
N GLY A 74 -10.52 4.96 12.74
CA GLY A 74 -10.34 6.40 12.77
C GLY A 74 -10.00 6.99 11.40
N ALA A 75 -9.41 8.18 11.39
CA ALA A 75 -9.13 8.97 10.20
C ALA A 75 -10.35 9.23 9.30
N GLY A 76 -11.59 9.01 9.76
CA GLY A 76 -12.80 9.06 8.91
C GLY A 76 -13.09 7.77 8.13
N LEU A 77 -12.45 6.63 8.44
CA LEU A 77 -12.87 5.32 7.92
C LEU A 77 -14.24 4.94 8.51
N PRO A 78 -15.15 4.31 7.72
CA PRO A 78 -16.44 3.86 8.21
C PRO A 78 -16.31 2.56 9.00
N GLY A 79 -15.85 2.66 10.25
CA GLY A 79 -15.68 1.51 11.14
C GLY A 79 -14.22 1.02 11.22
N ARG A 80 -14.07 -0.29 11.43
CA ARG A 80 -12.78 -0.95 11.65
C ARG A 80 -12.43 -1.81 10.44
N PHE A 81 -11.18 -1.74 10.01
CA PHE A 81 -10.69 -2.39 8.80
C PHE A 81 -9.54 -3.33 9.14
N LYS A 82 -9.54 -4.54 8.61
CA LYS A 82 -8.52 -5.57 8.81
C LYS A 82 -7.57 -5.62 7.60
N ALA A 83 -6.27 -5.66 7.85
CA ALA A 83 -5.26 -5.77 6.80
C ALA A 83 -5.24 -7.18 6.20
N GLU A 84 -5.15 -7.27 4.87
CA GLU A 84 -5.07 -8.53 4.14
C GLU A 84 -3.67 -8.75 3.54
N LYS A 85 -3.19 -7.75 2.81
CA LYS A 85 -1.97 -7.85 2.02
C LYS A 85 -1.22 -6.53 1.90
N VAL A 86 0.05 -6.64 1.58
CA VAL A 86 0.93 -5.53 1.22
C VAL A 86 1.43 -5.72 -0.21
N GLU A 87 1.48 -4.66 -1.00
CA GLU A 87 2.06 -4.67 -2.34
C GLU A 87 3.04 -3.50 -2.50
N PHE A 88 4.00 -3.63 -3.42
CA PHE A 88 5.04 -2.63 -3.64
C PHE A 88 5.09 -2.15 -5.09
N HIS A 89 5.41 -0.87 -5.27
CA HIS A 89 5.68 -0.24 -6.56
C HIS A 89 7.03 0.46 -6.49
N TRP A 90 7.88 0.26 -7.50
CA TRP A 90 9.26 0.76 -7.47
C TRP A 90 9.74 1.24 -8.85
N GLY A 91 10.78 2.08 -8.83
CA GLY A 91 11.42 2.63 -10.02
C GLY A 91 12.41 1.65 -10.66
N GLN A 92 13.05 2.05 -11.75
CA GLN A 92 13.89 1.13 -12.52
C GLN A 92 15.28 0.90 -11.88
N SER A 93 15.92 1.97 -11.41
CA SER A 93 17.29 1.92 -10.90
C SER A 93 17.65 3.17 -10.08
N ASN A 94 18.66 3.04 -9.21
CA ASN A 94 19.29 4.15 -8.47
C ASN A 94 18.29 5.06 -7.71
N GLY A 95 17.22 4.48 -7.15
CA GLY A 95 16.19 5.24 -6.45
C GLY A 95 15.41 6.22 -7.34
N SER A 96 15.33 5.95 -8.65
CA SER A 96 14.43 6.68 -9.55
C SER A 96 12.98 6.53 -9.15
N ALA A 97 12.14 7.47 -9.59
CA ALA A 97 10.72 7.53 -9.20
C ALA A 97 9.96 6.22 -9.52
N GLY A 98 9.34 5.65 -8.49
CA GLY A 98 8.59 4.41 -8.53
C GLY A 98 7.20 4.46 -7.89
N SER A 99 6.95 5.43 -7.01
CA SER A 99 5.67 5.56 -6.30
C SER A 99 4.51 5.84 -7.25
N GLU A 100 3.36 5.20 -7.05
CA GLU A 100 2.17 5.49 -7.84
C GLU A 100 1.65 6.90 -7.55
N HIS A 101 1.49 7.23 -6.27
CA HIS A 101 1.11 8.55 -5.79
C HIS A 101 2.29 9.52 -5.80
N SER A 102 1.97 10.81 -5.77
CA SER A 102 2.93 11.90 -5.55
C SER A 102 2.36 12.99 -4.66
N ILE A 103 3.24 13.84 -4.11
CA ILE A 103 2.84 15.02 -3.35
C ILE A 103 3.50 16.25 -3.99
N ASN A 104 2.69 17.21 -4.45
CA ASN A 104 3.14 18.40 -5.19
C ASN A 104 4.06 18.04 -6.37
N GLY A 105 3.70 17.02 -7.14
CA GLY A 105 4.46 16.49 -8.26
C GLY A 105 5.71 15.67 -7.88
N LYS A 106 6.05 15.56 -6.59
CA LYS A 106 7.19 14.78 -6.13
C LYS A 106 6.81 13.30 -5.96
N ARG A 107 7.41 12.45 -6.79
CA ARG A 107 7.40 10.98 -6.64
C ARG A 107 8.54 10.49 -5.75
N PHE A 108 8.42 9.25 -5.27
CA PHE A 108 9.35 8.58 -4.38
C PHE A 108 9.90 7.29 -5.01
N PRO A 109 11.08 6.80 -4.59
CA PRO A 109 11.69 5.57 -5.10
C PRO A 109 10.79 4.33 -5.03
N VAL A 110 10.08 4.16 -3.91
CA VAL A 110 9.19 3.03 -3.66
C VAL A 110 7.91 3.53 -2.99
N GLU A 111 6.80 2.91 -3.32
CA GLU A 111 5.54 3.01 -2.57
C GLU A 111 5.11 1.62 -2.12
N MET A 112 4.87 1.50 -0.83
CA MET A 112 4.24 0.33 -0.22
C MET A 112 2.76 0.63 -0.02
N GLN A 113 1.90 -0.30 -0.43
CA GLN A 113 0.45 -0.20 -0.28
C GLN A 113 -0.06 -1.33 0.61
N ILE A 114 -0.80 -1.02 1.67
CA ILE A 114 -1.43 -2.01 2.55
C ILE A 114 -2.94 -1.97 2.29
N TYR A 115 -3.53 -3.11 1.97
CA TYR A 115 -4.95 -3.24 1.62
C TYR A 115 -5.74 -3.82 2.78
N PHE A 116 -6.92 -3.23 3.01
CA PHE A 116 -7.79 -3.56 4.13
C PHE A 116 -9.24 -3.77 3.69
N TYR A 117 -10.00 -4.58 4.43
CA TYR A 117 -11.45 -4.74 4.28
C TYR A 117 -12.15 -4.62 5.63
N ASN A 118 -13.45 -4.31 5.64
CA ASN A 118 -14.23 -4.36 6.88
C ASN A 118 -14.60 -5.82 7.21
N PRO A 119 -14.05 -6.42 8.28
CA PRO A 119 -14.32 -7.81 8.63
C PRO A 119 -15.70 -8.03 9.25
N ASP A 120 -16.41 -6.97 9.66
CA ASP A 120 -17.79 -7.08 10.16
C ASP A 120 -18.78 -7.34 9.00
N ASP A 121 -18.41 -6.92 7.79
CA ASP A 121 -19.25 -7.02 6.59
C ASP A 121 -18.84 -8.18 5.66
N PHE A 122 -17.55 -8.57 5.63
CA PHE A 122 -17.00 -9.55 4.68
C PHE A 122 -15.96 -10.48 5.30
N ASP A 123 -15.89 -11.71 4.81
CA ASP A 123 -14.89 -12.70 5.23
C ASP A 123 -13.50 -12.49 4.62
N SER A 124 -13.40 -11.72 3.52
CA SER A 124 -12.13 -11.48 2.83
C SER A 124 -12.15 -10.19 2.01
N PHE A 125 -10.95 -9.65 1.75
CA PHE A 125 -10.76 -8.53 0.81
C PHE A 125 -11.28 -8.85 -0.59
N GLY A 126 -11.07 -10.08 -1.08
CA GLY A 126 -11.54 -10.51 -2.39
C GLY A 126 -13.07 -10.42 -2.51
N THR A 127 -13.80 -10.89 -1.48
CA THR A 127 -15.26 -10.79 -1.43
C THR A 127 -15.73 -9.33 -1.42
N ALA A 128 -15.10 -8.47 -0.60
CA ALA A 128 -15.44 -7.05 -0.55
C ALA A 128 -15.26 -6.35 -1.91
N VAL A 129 -14.19 -6.67 -2.64
CA VAL A 129 -13.93 -6.14 -4.00
C VAL A 129 -14.96 -6.67 -4.99
N LEU A 130 -15.31 -7.96 -4.95
CA LEU A 130 -16.30 -8.57 -5.84
C LEU A 130 -17.71 -7.98 -5.62
N GLU A 131 -18.08 -7.71 -4.38
CA GLU A 131 -19.36 -7.09 -4.02
C GLU A 131 -19.39 -5.57 -4.18
N ASN A 132 -18.27 -4.98 -4.66
CA ASN A 132 -18.13 -3.55 -4.92
C ASN A 132 -18.44 -2.70 -3.67
N ARG A 133 -17.81 -3.08 -2.56
CA ARG A 133 -17.98 -2.46 -1.24
C ARG A 133 -16.71 -1.73 -0.83
N VAL A 134 -16.85 -0.79 0.09
CA VAL A 134 -15.73 0.07 0.49
C VAL A 134 -14.60 -0.77 1.10
N VAL A 135 -13.40 -0.59 0.59
CA VAL A 135 -12.15 -1.16 1.12
C VAL A 135 -11.22 -0.01 1.52
N GLY A 136 -10.26 -0.29 2.40
CA GLY A 136 -9.25 0.68 2.81
C GLY A 136 -7.92 0.42 2.13
N ALA A 137 -7.13 1.45 1.87
CA ALA A 137 -5.73 1.31 1.49
C ALA A 137 -4.85 2.37 2.15
N MET A 138 -3.67 1.96 2.63
CA MET A 138 -2.62 2.89 3.06
C MET A 138 -1.52 2.94 2.00
N ALA A 139 -1.08 4.14 1.62
CA ALA A 139 0.13 4.34 0.81
C ALA A 139 1.25 4.93 1.68
N VAL A 140 2.41 4.26 1.66
CA VAL A 140 3.61 4.64 2.39
C VAL A 140 4.75 4.82 1.40
N PHE A 141 5.32 6.03 1.35
CA PHE A 141 6.47 6.30 0.52
C PHE A 141 7.77 5.88 1.20
N PHE A 142 8.72 5.33 0.46
CA PHE A 142 10.09 5.17 0.94
C PHE A 142 11.01 6.19 0.29
N GLN A 143 11.94 6.74 1.06
CA GLN A 143 12.90 7.73 0.60
C GLN A 143 14.33 7.26 0.89
N VAL A 144 15.21 7.40 -0.10
CA VAL A 144 16.60 7.00 0.06
C VAL A 144 17.27 7.75 1.22
N SER A 145 17.99 7.00 2.06
CA SER A 145 18.77 7.46 3.20
C SER A 145 20.20 6.89 3.14
N GLN A 146 21.09 7.37 4.01
CA GLN A 146 22.50 6.95 4.02
C GLN A 146 22.75 5.57 4.66
N ARG A 147 21.81 5.08 5.49
CA ARG A 147 22.00 3.85 6.27
C ARG A 147 20.87 2.88 5.97
N ASP A 148 21.18 1.60 6.04
CA ASP A 148 20.19 0.54 5.99
C ASP A 148 19.19 0.76 7.13
N ASN A 149 17.90 0.55 6.83
CA ASN A 149 16.83 0.55 7.81
C ASN A 149 16.61 -0.89 8.28
N PRO A 150 16.99 -1.26 9.51
CA PRO A 150 16.89 -2.64 9.98
C PRO A 150 15.46 -3.17 10.03
N ALA A 151 14.46 -2.30 10.17
CA ALA A 151 13.05 -2.71 10.13
C ALA A 151 12.64 -3.34 8.79
N LEU A 152 13.37 -3.01 7.71
CA LEU A 152 13.14 -3.56 6.38
C LEU A 152 13.87 -4.88 6.14
N ASP A 153 14.78 -5.31 7.02
CA ASP A 153 15.64 -6.46 6.76
C ASP A 153 14.88 -7.76 6.42
N PRO A 154 13.78 -8.12 7.11
CA PRO A 154 12.97 -9.29 6.74
C PRO A 154 12.36 -9.18 5.34
N ILE A 155 11.96 -7.97 4.95
CA ILE A 155 11.37 -7.68 3.64
C ILE A 155 12.45 -7.79 2.55
N ILE A 156 13.62 -7.18 2.77
CA ILE A 156 14.75 -7.23 1.84
C ILE A 156 15.30 -8.65 1.70
N HIS A 157 15.32 -9.44 2.78
CA HIS A 157 15.64 -10.85 2.72
C HIS A 157 14.62 -11.60 1.85
N GLY A 158 13.32 -11.41 2.13
CA GLY A 158 12.22 -12.01 1.36
C GLY A 158 12.33 -11.76 -0.14
N LEU A 159 12.67 -10.52 -0.54
CA LEU A 159 12.84 -10.14 -1.95
C LEU A 159 13.94 -10.97 -2.65
N LYS A 160 15.07 -11.23 -1.98
CA LYS A 160 16.12 -12.14 -2.49
C LYS A 160 15.60 -13.57 -2.67
N GLY A 161 14.61 -13.94 -1.87
CA GLY A 161 13.88 -15.20 -1.93
C GLY A 161 12.90 -15.31 -3.10
N VAL A 162 12.44 -14.22 -3.74
CA VAL A 162 11.37 -14.25 -4.76
C VAL A 162 11.75 -13.61 -6.10
N VAL A 163 13.03 -13.69 -6.49
CA VAL A 163 13.53 -13.08 -7.75
C VAL A 163 12.76 -13.53 -9.01
N HIS A 164 12.31 -14.79 -9.06
CA HIS A 164 11.60 -15.33 -10.21
C HIS A 164 10.08 -15.19 -10.09
N HIS A 165 9.41 -14.98 -11.21
CA HIS A 165 7.94 -14.95 -11.29
C HIS A 165 7.32 -16.21 -10.68
N GLU A 166 6.24 -16.04 -9.93
CA GLU A 166 5.50 -17.07 -9.17
C GLU A 166 6.28 -17.71 -8.02
N LYS A 167 7.50 -17.22 -7.71
CA LYS A 167 8.23 -17.71 -6.54
C LYS A 167 7.64 -17.15 -5.24
N GLU A 168 7.61 -18.00 -4.23
CA GLU A 168 7.08 -17.72 -2.90
C GLU A 168 8.15 -17.99 -1.83
N THR A 169 8.08 -17.27 -0.71
CA THR A 169 8.94 -17.50 0.45
C THR A 169 8.25 -17.07 1.74
N PHE A 170 8.50 -17.76 2.85
CA PHE A 170 8.09 -17.27 4.17
C PHE A 170 9.01 -16.14 4.61
N LEU A 171 8.46 -15.20 5.38
CA LEU A 171 9.23 -14.07 5.90
C LEU A 171 9.72 -14.35 7.31
N ASP A 172 10.92 -13.86 7.61
CA ASP A 172 11.36 -13.68 8.99
C ASP A 172 10.40 -12.71 9.71
N PRO A 173 10.22 -12.82 11.03
CA PRO A 173 9.34 -11.92 11.77
C PRO A 173 9.70 -10.45 11.58
N PHE A 174 8.70 -9.60 11.37
CA PHE A 174 8.83 -8.15 11.29
C PHE A 174 7.70 -7.47 12.07
N VAL A 175 7.91 -6.20 12.44
CA VAL A 175 6.90 -5.37 13.10
C VAL A 175 6.29 -4.43 12.06
N LEU A 176 4.99 -4.59 11.77
CA LEU A 176 4.33 -3.81 10.70
C LEU A 176 4.31 -2.31 11.01
N ARG A 177 4.26 -1.92 12.30
CA ARG A 177 4.36 -0.51 12.73
C ARG A 177 5.65 0.15 12.26
N ASP A 178 6.76 -0.58 12.26
CA ASP A 178 8.09 -0.05 11.89
C ASP A 178 8.25 0.12 10.38
N LEU A 179 7.33 -0.46 9.59
CA LEU A 179 7.19 -0.23 8.15
C LEU A 179 6.36 1.02 7.83
N LEU A 180 5.79 1.67 8.84
CA LEU A 180 5.05 2.92 8.70
C LEU A 180 5.91 4.12 9.14
N PRO A 181 5.56 5.35 8.73
CA PRO A 181 6.27 6.54 9.17
C PRO A 181 6.24 6.70 10.69
N THR A 182 7.30 7.28 11.26
CA THR A 182 7.39 7.49 12.72
C THR A 182 6.21 8.32 13.23
N SER A 183 5.81 9.37 12.50
CA SER A 183 4.63 10.17 12.81
C SER A 183 3.48 9.79 11.89
N LEU A 184 2.39 9.29 12.48
CA LEU A 184 1.16 8.91 11.78
C LEU A 184 0.15 10.07 11.69
N GLY A 185 0.40 11.20 12.35
CA GLY A 185 -0.55 12.32 12.39
C GLY A 185 -0.62 13.17 11.12
N SER A 186 0.21 12.87 10.11
CA SER A 186 0.24 13.62 8.84
C SER A 186 0.03 12.69 7.66
N TYR A 187 -1.21 12.66 7.20
CA TYR A 187 -1.67 11.90 6.04
C TYR A 187 -2.72 12.71 5.27
N TYR A 188 -2.96 12.31 4.03
CA TYR A 188 -4.07 12.77 3.21
C TYR A 188 -5.10 11.67 3.08
N ARG A 189 -6.33 12.07 2.74
CA ARG A 189 -7.42 11.15 2.46
C ARG A 189 -8.13 11.51 1.17
N TYR A 190 -8.55 10.49 0.45
CA TYR A 190 -9.45 10.63 -0.68
C TYR A 190 -10.13 9.29 -1.01
N ALA A 191 -11.32 9.37 -1.60
CA ALA A 191 -11.98 8.22 -2.20
C ALA A 191 -11.45 8.04 -3.63
N GLY A 192 -11.06 6.82 -3.97
CA GLY A 192 -10.45 6.48 -5.25
C GLY A 192 -10.68 5.03 -5.65
N SER A 193 -9.72 4.47 -6.39
CA SER A 193 -9.82 3.12 -6.95
C SER A 193 -8.67 2.21 -6.56
N LEU A 194 -8.81 0.92 -6.91
CA LEU A 194 -7.65 0.04 -7.09
C LEU A 194 -6.78 0.60 -8.24
N THR A 195 -5.47 0.54 -8.12
CA THR A 195 -4.52 1.04 -9.13
C THR A 195 -4.20 0.02 -10.23
N THR A 196 -4.81 -1.16 -10.15
CA THR A 196 -4.73 -2.22 -11.14
C THR A 196 -6.12 -2.77 -11.44
N PRO A 197 -6.34 -3.44 -12.60
CA PRO A 197 -7.62 -4.05 -12.92
C PRO A 197 -8.12 -4.97 -11.79
N PRO A 198 -9.41 -4.86 -11.39
CA PRO A 198 -10.50 -4.25 -12.14
C PRO A 198 -10.70 -2.74 -11.92
N CYS A 199 -9.79 -2.03 -11.27
CA CYS A 199 -9.85 -0.57 -11.05
C CYS A 199 -11.14 -0.08 -10.37
N SER A 200 -11.72 -0.90 -9.49
CA SER A 200 -12.97 -0.57 -8.80
C SER A 200 -12.81 0.70 -7.96
N GLU A 201 -13.70 1.68 -8.17
CA GLU A 201 -13.78 2.97 -7.44
C GLU A 201 -14.46 2.78 -6.07
N ILE A 202 -13.78 2.05 -5.19
CA ILE A 202 -14.30 1.62 -3.87
C ILE A 202 -13.27 1.80 -2.75
N VAL A 203 -12.16 2.50 -3.02
CA VAL A 203 -11.01 2.53 -2.10
C VAL A 203 -10.97 3.84 -1.33
N GLU A 204 -11.00 3.75 -0.01
CA GLU A 204 -10.68 4.86 0.89
C GLU A 204 -9.17 4.88 1.14
N TRP A 205 -8.47 5.83 0.53
CA TRP A 205 -7.02 5.95 0.61
C TRP A 205 -6.59 6.80 1.81
N ILE A 206 -5.55 6.32 2.50
CA ILE A 206 -4.76 7.07 3.48
C ILE A 206 -3.34 7.15 2.93
N VAL A 207 -2.91 8.33 2.50
CA VAL A 207 -1.56 8.55 1.93
C VAL A 207 -0.70 9.27 2.95
N PHE A 208 0.28 8.59 3.54
CA PHE A 208 1.13 9.23 4.54
C PHE A 208 2.07 10.25 3.92
N ARG A 209 2.16 11.44 4.53
CA ARG A 209 3.00 12.54 4.01
C ARG A 209 4.49 12.29 4.21
N ARG A 210 4.86 11.65 5.32
CA ARG A 210 6.27 11.41 5.68
C ARG A 210 6.71 10.06 5.13
N PRO A 211 7.90 9.97 4.49
CA PRO A 211 8.40 8.71 3.99
C PRO A 211 9.09 7.89 5.09
N VAL A 212 9.24 6.60 4.84
CA VAL A 212 10.10 5.67 5.59
C VAL A 212 11.50 5.65 4.95
N PRO A 213 12.59 5.68 5.73
CA PRO A 213 13.93 5.62 5.17
C PRO A 213 14.24 4.22 4.63
N ILE A 214 14.92 4.18 3.48
CA ILE A 214 15.50 2.96 2.87
C ILE A 214 16.89 3.32 2.32
N SER A 215 17.89 2.44 2.37
CA SER A 215 19.20 2.77 1.77
C SER A 215 19.27 2.46 0.28
N TYR A 216 20.29 2.97 -0.42
CA TYR A 216 20.59 2.53 -1.79
C TYR A 216 20.96 1.04 -1.90
N HIS A 217 21.39 0.40 -0.81
CA HIS A 217 21.71 -1.02 -0.81
C HIS A 217 20.43 -1.89 -0.69
N GLN A 218 19.38 -1.34 -0.05
CA GLN A 218 18.10 -2.00 0.13
C GLN A 218 17.12 -1.75 -1.03
N VAL A 219 17.33 -0.71 -1.87
CA VAL A 219 16.57 -0.45 -3.12
C VAL A 219 17.17 -1.21 -4.29
#